data_AF-A0A6P0TT60-F1
#
_entry.id   AF-A0A6P0TT60-F1
#
_cell.length_a   1.000
_cell.length_b   1.000
_cell.length_c   1.000
_cell.angle_alpha   90.00
_cell.angle_beta   90.00
_cell.angle_gamma   90.00
#
_symmetry.space_group_name_H-M   'P 1'
#
loop_
_entity.id
_entity.type
_entity.pdbx_description
1 polymer ?
#
loop_
_entity_poly.entity_id
_entity_poly.type
_entity_poly.pdbx_seq_one_letter_code
_entity_poly.pdbx_strand_id
1 'polypeptide(L)' 'MTQTLPAKDVNIRYLIDNFGLQKNQDEEFFREWQDNLPELTDLEKQLLDQVKAGFINLTDYPPVLENV' A
#
# COMPACT_ATOMS: atom_id res chain seq x y z
N MET A 1 -17.12 -0.95 -25.75
CA MET A 1 -16.44 0.36 -25.80
C MET A 1 -15.67 0.53 -24.49
N THR A 2 -14.37 0.77 -24.54
CA THR A 2 -13.53 0.95 -23.35
C THR A 2 -13.65 2.39 -22.85
N GLN A 3 -13.97 2.56 -21.56
CA GLN A 3 -14.03 3.88 -20.93
C GLN A 3 -12.67 4.18 -20.31
N THR A 4 -12.06 5.29 -20.73
CA THR A 4 -10.78 5.75 -20.18
C THR A 4 -11.01 6.56 -18.91
N LEU A 5 -10.36 6.18 -17.82
CA LEU A 5 -10.43 6.91 -16.56
C LEU A 5 -9.21 7.83 -16.40
N PRO A 6 -9.40 9.14 -16.19
CA PRO A 6 -8.31 10.05 -15.91
C PRO A 6 -7.67 9.76 -14.55
N ALA A 7 -6.35 9.54 -14.52
CA ALA A 7 -5.61 9.12 -13.32
C ALA A 7 -5.78 10.07 -12.11
N LYS A 8 -5.98 11.37 -12.36
CA LYS A 8 -6.22 12.38 -11.31
C LYS A 8 -7.54 12.18 -10.54
N ASP A 9 -8.50 11.49 -11.13
CA ASP A 9 -9.82 11.23 -10.54
C ASP A 9 -9.92 9.81 -9.97
N VAL A 10 -8.84 9.03 -10.05
CA VAL A 10 -8.77 7.65 -9.56
C VAL A 10 -7.97 7.61 -8.26
N ASN A 11 -8.60 7.13 -7.19
CA ASN A 11 -7.90 6.85 -5.93
C ASN A 11 -7.97 5.34 -5.60
N ILE A 12 -7.13 4.89 -4.67
CA ILE A 12 -7.08 3.49 -4.24
C ILE A 12 -8.44 2.97 -3.78
N ARG A 13 -9.25 3.79 -3.09
CA ARG A 13 -10.61 3.39 -2.66
C ARG A 13 -11.53 3.14 -3.86
N TYR A 14 -11.53 4.02 -4.85
CA TYR A 14 -12.31 3.85 -6.09
C TYR A 14 -11.94 2.54 -6.81
N LEU A 15 -10.65 2.24 -6.88
CA LEU A 15 -10.15 1.00 -7.47
C LEU A 15 -10.62 -0.24 -6.71
N ILE A 16 -10.57 -0.23 -5.38
CA ILE A 16 -11.09 -1.33 -4.54
C ILE A 16 -12.58 -1.55 -4.78
N ASP A 17 -13.38 -0.48 -4.76
CA ASP A 17 -14.84 -0.56 -4.82
C ASP A 17 -15.36 -0.99 -6.21
N ASN A 18 -14.75 -0.48 -7.29
CA ASN A 18 -15.25 -0.68 -8.65
C ASN A 18 -14.58 -1.85 -9.38
N PHE A 19 -13.35 -2.20 -9.01
CA PHE A 19 -12.55 -3.24 -9.68
C PHE A 19 -12.20 -4.40 -8.74
N GLY A 20 -12.62 -4.35 -7.48
CA GLY A 20 -12.37 -5.42 -6.51
C GLY A 20 -10.90 -5.57 -6.15
N LEU A 21 -10.11 -4.50 -6.23
CA LEU A 21 -8.70 -4.57 -5.83
C LEU A 21 -8.60 -5.06 -4.39
N GLN A 22 -7.76 -6.07 -4.19
CA GLN A 22 -7.45 -6.61 -2.87
C GLN A 22 -6.04 -6.21 -2.49
N LYS A 23 -5.86 -5.90 -1.21
CA LYS A 23 -4.53 -5.66 -0.67
C LYS A 23 -3.81 -7.00 -0.56
N ASN A 24 -2.70 -7.12 -1.28
CA ASN A 24 -1.83 -8.28 -1.16
C ASN A 24 -0.67 -7.97 -0.19
N GLN A 25 -0.49 -8.83 0.81
CA GLN A 25 0.65 -8.76 1.74
C GLN A 25 1.73 -9.79 1.44
N ASP A 26 1.49 -10.64 0.44
CA ASP A 26 2.43 -11.66 0.00
C ASP A 26 3.70 -11.00 -0.54
N GLU A 27 4.83 -11.36 0.05
CA GLU A 27 6.14 -10.78 -0.28
C GLU A 27 6.62 -11.25 -1.65
N GLU A 28 6.17 -12.41 -2.13
CA GLU A 28 6.57 -12.98 -3.42
C GLU A 28 5.77 -12.39 -4.59
N PHE A 29 4.63 -11.74 -4.32
CA PHE A 29 3.75 -11.20 -5.36
C PHE A 29 4.39 -10.13 -6.23
N PHE A 30 5.29 -9.32 -5.67
CA PHE A 30 6.04 -8.28 -6.39
C PHE A 30 7.55 -8.49 -6.26
N ARG A 31 8.00 -9.72 -6.57
CA ARG A 31 9.42 -10.08 -6.52
C ARG A 31 10.30 -9.20 -7.41
N GLU A 32 9.74 -8.70 -8.53
CA GLU A 32 10.44 -7.85 -9.49
C GLU A 32 10.95 -6.53 -8.85
N TRP A 33 10.32 -6.02 -7.79
CA TRP A 33 10.76 -4.80 -7.08
C TRP A 33 11.74 -5.09 -5.94
N GLN A 34 11.81 -6.36 -5.52
CA GLN A 34 12.67 -6.83 -4.43
C GLN A 34 13.98 -7.43 -4.94
N ASP A 35 14.04 -7.79 -6.22
CA ASP A 35 15.24 -8.30 -6.87
C ASP A 35 16.28 -7.19 -7.07
N ASN A 36 17.56 -7.48 -6.82
CA ASN A 36 18.69 -6.53 -6.90
C ASN A 36 18.66 -5.36 -5.89
N LEU A 37 17.90 -5.45 -4.80
CA LEU A 37 18.00 -4.50 -3.70
C LEU A 37 19.29 -4.72 -2.88
N PRO A 38 19.87 -3.65 -2.30
CA PRO A 38 20.97 -3.80 -1.35
C PRO A 38 20.54 -4.62 -0.14
N GLU A 39 21.46 -5.39 0.41
CA GLU A 39 21.20 -6.18 1.62
C GLU A 39 20.91 -5.23 2.79
N LEU A 40 19.70 -5.30 3.32
CA LEU A 40 19.28 -4.54 4.49
C LEU A 40 19.75 -5.24 5.77
N THR A 41 20.23 -4.47 6.73
CA THR A 41 20.50 -4.98 8.09
C THR A 41 19.19 -5.35 8.79
N ASP A 42 19.24 -6.23 9.78
CA ASP A 42 18.05 -6.64 10.56
C ASP A 42 17.34 -5.45 11.20
N LEU A 43 18.09 -4.42 11.61
CA LEU A 43 17.53 -3.19 12.17
C LEU A 43 16.73 -2.39 11.13
N GLU A 44 17.25 -2.26 9.91
CA GLU A 44 16.56 -1.55 8.83
C GLU A 44 15.29 -2.28 8.41
N LYS A 45 15.33 -3.62 8.35
CA LYS A 45 14.14 -4.45 8.09
C LYS A 45 13.07 -4.23 9.14
N GLN A 46 13.44 -4.22 10.43
CA GLN A 46 12.50 -4.01 11.53
C GLN A 46 11.90 -2.59 11.52
N LEU A 47 12.67 -1.58 11.08
CA LEU A 47 12.15 -0.22 10.93
C LEU A 47 11.15 -0.13 9.78
N LEU A 48 11.49 -0.72 8.62
CA LEU A 48 10.60 -0.75 7.46
C LEU A 48 9.31 -1.50 7.75
N ASP A 49 9.37 -2.60 8.51
CA ASP A 49 8.19 -3.36 8.91
C ASP A 49 7.25 -2.51 9.80
N GLN A 50 7.79 -1.78 10.77
CA GLN A 50 7.01 -0.85 11.60
C GLN A 50 6.36 0.28 10.78
N VAL A 51 7.10 0.86 9.83
CA VAL A 51 6.55 1.91 8.94
C VAL A 51 5.44 1.34 8.05
N LYS A 52 5.64 0.15 7.48
CA LYS A 52 4.64 -0.57 6.68
C LYS A 52 3.39 -0.85 7.49
N ALA A 53 3.54 -1.38 8.70
CA ALA A 53 2.43 -1.64 9.62
C ALA A 53 1.68 -0.35 9.99
N GLY A 54 2.40 0.73 10.31
CA GLY A 54 1.83 2.02 10.64
C GLY A 54 1.04 2.63 9.47
N PHE A 55 1.61 2.63 8.26
CA PHE A 55 0.94 3.11 7.06
C PHE A 55 -0.34 2.33 6.76
N ILE A 56 -0.27 1.01 6.87
CA ILE A 56 -1.41 0.11 6.69
C ILE A 56 -2.51 0.43 7.71
N ASN A 57 -2.14 0.57 8.98
CA ASN A 57 -3.08 0.87 10.04
C ASN A 57 -3.77 2.21 9.81
N LEU A 58 -3.05 3.26 9.43
CA LEU A 58 -3.62 4.58 9.10
C LEU A 58 -4.50 4.56 7.84
N THR A 59 -4.23 3.65 6.90
CA THR A 59 -5.02 3.53 5.66
C THR A 59 -6.34 2.79 5.91
N ASP A 60 -6.30 1.75 6.75
CA ASP A 60 -7.48 0.92 7.09
C ASP A 60 -8.34 1.59 8.16
N TYR A 61 -7.68 2.13 9.18
CA TYR A 61 -8.24 2.90 10.28
C TYR A 61 -7.65 4.31 10.23
N PRO A 62 -8.15 5.18 9.34
CA PRO A 62 -7.81 6.59 9.41
C PRO A 62 -8.10 7.04 10.84
N PRO A 63 -7.12 7.64 11.55
CA PRO A 63 -7.38 8.14 12.87
C PRO A 63 -8.59 9.06 12.71
N VAL A 64 -9.64 8.78 13.50
CA VAL A 64 -10.65 9.80 13.76
C VAL A 64 -9.81 10.98 14.22
N LEU A 65 -9.62 11.96 13.34
CA LEU A 65 -9.04 13.23 13.72
C LEU A 65 -10.03 13.75 14.75
N GLU A 66 -9.76 13.44 16.02
CA GLU A 66 -10.40 14.08 17.14
C GLU A 66 -10.17 15.55 16.88
N ASN A 67 -11.22 16.20 16.38
CA ASN A 67 -11.27 17.63 16.26
C ASN A 67 -11.25 18.12 17.71
N VAL A 68 -10.07 18.52 18.18
CA VAL A 68 -9.88 19.32 19.38
C VAL A 68 -9.21 20.64 18.99
#